data_AF-A0A0E3Z9X1-F1
#
_entry.id   AF-A0A0E3Z9X1-F1
#
_cell.length_a   1.000
_cell.length_b   1.000
_cell.length_c   1.000
_cell.angle_alpha   90.00
_cell.angle_beta   90.00
_cell.angle_gamma   90.00
#
_symmetry.space_group_name_H-M   'P 1'
#
loop_
_entity.id
_entity.type
_entity.pdbx_description
1 polymer ?
#
loop_
_entity_poly.entity_id
_entity_poly.type
_entity_poly.pdbx_seq_one_letter_code
_entity_poly.pdbx_strand_id
1 'polypeptide(L)'
;MTYEKFKKEIKKLGLKCTYGKYSVQVYLTEDEVQAIVDKDKRFVATIYLTSSLISDDVKDKLSDLCFKLARTPINERGKWSDV
;
A
#
# COMPACT_ATOMS: atom_id res chain seq x y z
N MET A 1 5.25 8.62 -6.17
CA MET A 1 4.56 7.32 -6.35
C MET A 1 3.08 7.60 -6.52
N THR A 2 2.44 7.10 -7.59
CA THR A 2 0.99 7.26 -7.77
C THR A 2 0.24 6.05 -7.24
N TYR A 3 -1.06 6.19 -6.96
CA TYR A 3 -1.94 5.09 -6.62
C TYR A 3 -1.95 3.99 -7.69
N GLU A 4 -2.08 4.36 -8.97
CA GLU A 4 -2.06 3.38 -10.06
C GLU A 4 -0.76 2.56 -10.10
N LYS A 5 0.40 3.22 -9.98
CA LYS A 5 1.71 2.54 -9.93
C LYS A 5 1.83 1.67 -8.69
N PHE A 6 1.38 2.16 -7.54
CA PHE A 6 1.38 1.40 -6.30
C PHE A 6 0.55 0.11 -6.43
N LYS A 7 -0.68 0.18 -6.95
CA LYS A 7 -1.53 -1.01 -7.20
C LYS A 7 -0.82 -2.05 -8.06
N LYS A 8 -0.15 -1.62 -9.13
CA LYS A 8 0.61 -2.50 -10.04
C LYS A 8 1.76 -3.18 -9.32
N GLU A 9 2.55 -2.46 -8.53
CA GLU A 9 3.66 -3.04 -7.77
C GLU A 9 3.19 -3.98 -6.65
N ILE A 10 2.12 -3.64 -5.92
CA ILE A 10 1.52 -4.53 -4.90
C ILE A 10 1.06 -5.85 -5.52
N LYS A 11 0.44 -5.81 -6.72
CA LYS A 11 0.03 -7.03 -7.44
C LYS A 11 1.23 -7.91 -7.81
N LYS A 12 2.39 -7.34 -8.15
CA LYS A 12 3.62 -8.09 -8.44
C LYS A 12 4.18 -8.80 -7.20
N LEU A 13 3.90 -8.27 -6.00
CA LEU A 13 4.23 -8.92 -4.73
C LEU A 13 3.26 -10.06 -4.36
N GLY A 14 2.27 -10.36 -5.21
CA GLY A 14 1.24 -11.39 -4.92
C GLY A 14 0.18 -10.93 -3.91
N LEU A 15 0.14 -9.64 -3.58
CA LEU A 15 -0.77 -9.06 -2.61
C LEU A 15 -1.98 -8.41 -3.29
N LYS A 16 -3.09 -8.29 -2.56
CA LYS A 16 -4.28 -7.53 -2.98
C LYS A 16 -4.15 -6.08 -2.49
N CYS A 17 -4.73 -5.15 -3.26
CA CYS A 17 -4.75 -3.73 -2.92
C CYS A 17 -6.16 -3.18 -3.15
N THR A 18 -6.72 -2.54 -2.13
CA THR A 18 -7.97 -1.80 -2.23
C THR A 18 -7.77 -0.33 -1.88
N TYR A 19 -8.70 0.46 -2.38
CA TYR A 19 -8.66 1.91 -2.37
C TYR A 19 -9.93 2.36 -1.66
N GLY A 20 -9.92 2.30 -0.33
CA GLY A 20 -11.07 2.62 0.53
C GLY A 20 -11.36 4.13 0.64
N LYS A 21 -12.33 4.51 1.47
CA LYS A 21 -12.75 5.92 1.59
C LYS A 21 -11.63 6.85 2.08
N TYR A 22 -10.80 6.37 3.01
CA TYR A 22 -9.78 7.19 3.71
C TYR A 22 -8.35 6.65 3.60
N SER A 23 -8.17 5.48 2.99
CA SER A 23 -6.89 4.79 3.01
C SER A 23 -6.73 3.83 1.85
N VAL A 24 -5.48 3.65 1.43
CA VAL A 24 -5.08 2.48 0.62
C VAL A 24 -4.80 1.33 1.58
N GLN A 25 -5.39 0.17 1.33
CA GLN A 25 -5.20 -1.02 2.14
C GLN A 25 -4.59 -2.12 1.28
N VAL A 26 -3.57 -2.78 1.82
CA VAL A 26 -2.89 -3.91 1.20
C VAL A 26 -3.16 -5.14 2.04
N TYR A 27 -3.47 -6.26 1.39
CA TYR A 27 -3.86 -7.50 2.05
C TYR A 27 -3.15 -8.69 1.45
N LEU A 28 -2.92 -9.71 2.29
CA LEU A 28 -2.51 -11.03 1.84
C LEU A 28 -3.73 -11.86 1.41
N THR A 29 -4.73 -11.92 2.28
CA THR A 29 -6.05 -12.54 2.04
C THR A 29 -7.16 -11.50 2.28
N GLU A 30 -8.43 -11.85 2.14
CA GLU A 30 -9.52 -10.86 2.35
C GLU A 30 -9.63 -10.38 3.80
N ASP A 31 -9.16 -11.19 4.75
CA ASP A 31 -9.23 -10.90 6.18
C ASP A 31 -7.89 -10.46 6.79
N GLU A 32 -6.81 -10.40 6.01
CA GLU A 32 -5.45 -10.21 6.53
C GLU A 32 -4.76 -8.97 5.93
N VAL A 33 -4.99 -7.82 6.57
CA VAL A 33 -4.37 -6.52 6.22
C VAL A 33 -2.88 -6.52 6.56
N GLN A 34 -2.04 -6.22 5.58
CA GLN A 34 -0.59 -6.09 5.73
C GLN A 34 -0.13 -4.63 5.81
N ALA A 35 -0.86 -3.70 5.19
CA ALA A 35 -0.53 -2.29 5.28
C ALA A 35 -1.72 -1.37 5.04
N ILE A 36 -1.68 -0.20 5.66
CA ILE A 36 -2.63 0.88 5.49
C ILE A 36 -1.83 2.16 5.26
N VAL A 37 -2.10 2.86 4.16
CA VAL A 37 -1.53 4.18 3.86
C VAL A 37 -2.65 5.22 3.86
N ASP A 38 -2.51 6.26 4.66
CA ASP A 38 -3.50 7.33 4.75
C ASP A 38 -3.56 8.11 3.44
N LYS A 39 -4.77 8.35 2.95
CA LYS A 39 -5.05 9.06 1.70
C LYS A 39 -4.63 10.52 1.76
N ASP A 40 -5.04 11.20 2.82
CA ASP A 40 -5.06 12.66 2.94
C ASP A 40 -3.92 13.16 3.82
N LYS A 41 -3.16 12.26 4.44
CA LYS A 41 -1.99 12.59 5.25
C LYS A 41 -0.71 12.12 4.59
N ARG A 42 0.30 13.00 4.62
CA ARG A 42 1.68 12.62 4.33
C ARG A 42 2.28 11.92 5.53
N PHE A 43 3.19 10.99 5.26
CA PHE A 43 3.98 10.27 6.27
C PHE A 43 3.20 9.38 7.23
N VAL A 44 1.90 9.14 6.97
CA VAL A 44 1.08 8.22 7.76
C VAL A 44 0.90 6.90 7.00
N ALA A 45 1.58 5.87 7.48
CA ALA A 45 1.40 4.49 7.06
C ALA A 45 1.53 3.56 8.27
N THR A 46 0.68 2.54 8.33
CA THR A 46 0.77 1.46 9.32
C THR A 46 1.02 0.16 8.58
N ILE A 47 1.99 -0.62 9.03
CA ILE A 47 2.42 -1.84 8.34
C ILE A 47 2.41 -2.98 9.37
N TYR A 48 1.70 -4.05 9.05
CA TYR A 48 1.50 -5.24 9.88
C TYR A 48 2.25 -6.42 9.23
N LEU A 49 3.57 -6.51 9.45
CA LEU A 49 4.44 -7.52 8.82
C LEU A 49 4.47 -8.86 9.58
N THR A 50 3.41 -9.20 10.30
CA THR A 50 3.39 -10.33 11.25
C THR A 50 3.16 -11.68 10.58
N SER A 51 2.74 -11.69 9.33
CA SER A 51 2.42 -12.92 8.61
C SER A 51 3.66 -13.74 8.27
N SER A 52 3.65 -15.03 8.62
CA SER A 52 4.69 -15.99 8.22
C SER A 52 4.53 -16.48 6.78
N LEU A 53 3.41 -16.15 6.13
CA LEU A 53 3.08 -16.58 4.78
C LEU A 53 3.74 -15.74 3.67
N ILE A 54 4.38 -14.64 4.06
CA ILE A 54 5.09 -13.73 3.15
C ILE A 54 6.56 -13.71 3.53
N SER A 55 7.42 -13.81 2.51
CA SER A 55 8.87 -13.77 2.70
C SER A 55 9.32 -12.39 3.17
N ASP A 56 10.48 -12.34 3.83
CA ASP A 56 11.06 -11.09 4.30
C ASP A 56 11.35 -10.12 3.15
N ASP A 57 11.77 -10.61 1.99
CA ASP A 57 11.94 -9.78 0.78
C ASP A 57 10.63 -9.10 0.33
N VAL A 58 9.49 -9.80 0.43
CA VAL A 58 8.18 -9.19 0.12
C VAL A 58 7.79 -8.17 1.18
N LYS A 59 8.07 -8.43 2.46
CA LYS A 59 7.81 -7.50 3.58
C LYS A 59 8.62 -6.21 3.45
N ASP A 60 9.89 -6.32 3.08
CA ASP A 60 10.77 -5.18 2.85
C ASP A 60 10.28 -4.35 1.67
N LYS A 61 9.99 -4.99 0.53
CA LYS A 61 9.44 -4.32 -0.66
C LYS A 61 8.10 -3.65 -0.40
N LEU A 62 7.20 -4.32 0.33
CA LEU A 62 5.93 -3.74 0.74
C LEU A 62 6.14 -2.47 1.56
N SER A 63 7.01 -2.53 2.56
CA SER A 63 7.32 -1.39 3.42
C SER A 63 7.86 -0.21 2.62
N ASP A 64 8.79 -0.50 1.72
CA ASP A 64 9.37 0.47 0.81
C ASP A 64 8.32 1.17 -0.07
N LEU A 65 7.40 0.41 -0.65
CA LEU A 65 6.32 0.94 -1.47
C LEU A 65 5.36 1.79 -0.64
N CYS A 66 4.98 1.33 0.55
CA CYS A 66 4.09 2.05 1.47
C CYS A 66 4.69 3.39 1.87
N PHE A 67 5.98 3.42 2.26
CA PHE A 67 6.66 4.67 2.59
C PHE A 67 6.83 5.58 1.37
N LYS A 68 7.16 5.04 0.20
CA LYS A 68 7.22 5.84 -1.05
C LYS A 68 5.88 6.52 -1.34
N LEU A 69 4.76 5.81 -1.20
CA LEU A 69 3.42 6.40 -1.36
C LEU A 69 3.13 7.43 -0.27
N ALA A 70 3.34 7.10 0.99
CA ALA A 70 3.07 7.99 2.13
C ALA A 70 3.89 9.29 2.07
N ARG A 71 5.13 9.25 1.56
CA ARG A 71 6.01 10.42 1.42
C ARG A 71 5.67 11.29 0.20
N THR A 72 5.08 10.69 -0.83
CA THR A 72 4.69 11.41 -2.06
C THR A 72 3.68 12.52 -1.70
N PRO A 73 3.88 13.77 -2.17
CA PRO A 73 2.92 14.86 -2.01
C PRO A 73 1.50 14.44 -2.44
N ILE A 74 0.49 14.85 -1.69
CA ILE A 74 -0.90 14.34 -1.87
C ILE A 74 -1.42 14.62 -3.29
N ASN A 75 -1.17 15.82 -3.80
CA ASN A 75 -1.52 16.25 -5.15
C ASN A 75 -0.81 15.46 -6.26
N GLU A 76 0.30 14.78 -5.96
CA GLU A 76 1.07 13.97 -6.90
C GLU A 76 0.73 12.46 -6.83
N ARG A 77 -0.09 12.02 -5.86
CA ARG A 77 -0.48 10.61 -5.74
C ARG A 77 -1.46 10.16 -6.83
N GLY A 78 -2.03 11.09 -7.59
CA GLY A 78 -3.04 10.84 -8.62
C GLY A 78 -4.45 10.80 -8.05
N LYS A 79 -5.46 10.63 -8.93
CA LYS A 79 -6.86 10.54 -8.50
C LYS A 79 -7.23 9.10 -8.23
N TRP A 80 -8.14 8.93 -7.28
CA TRP A 80 -8.67 7.64 -6.86
C TRP A 80 -9.58 7.01 -7.93
N SER A 81 -10.24 7.85 -8.74
CA SER A 81 -11.08 7.43 -9.87
C SER A 81 -10.31 6.66 -10.95
N ASP A 82 -8.98 6.77 -10.93
CA ASP A 82 -8.13 6.28 -12.01
C ASP A 82 -7.60 4.87 -11.70
N VAL A 83 -8.06 4.22 -10.62
CA VAL A 83 -7.45 3.02 -10.01
C VAL A 83 -8.49 1.99 -9.61
#